data_AF-A0ABD0P0Z7-F1
#
_entry.id   AF-A0ABD0P0Z7-F1
#
_cell.length_a   1.000
_cell.length_b   1.000
_cell.length_c   1.000
_cell.angle_alpha   90.00
_cell.angle_beta   90.00
_cell.angle_gamma   90.00
#
_symmetry.space_group_name_H-M   'P 1'
#
loop_
_entity.id
_entity.type
_entity.pdbx_description
1 polymer ?
#
loop_
_entity_poly.entity_id
_entity_poly.type
_entity_poly.pdbx_seq_one_letter_code
_entity_poly.pdbx_strand_id
1 'polypeptide(L)'
;YPVVLSIEEHCDVKQQKMMAQVFKDVFQDKLLMEPLEPEAEQLPSPTQLKGKIIIKHKKLNIDETFIKKDLRKGDKQGELSIWDPIDE
;
A
#
# COMPACT_ATOMS: atom_id res chain seq x y z
N TYR A 1 -17.05 10.13 3.86
CA TYR A 1 -15.97 9.98 2.87
C TYR A 1 -14.89 9.07 3.44
N PRO A 2 -13.98 8.52 2.63
CA PRO A 2 -12.85 7.72 3.12
C PRO A 2 -11.82 8.59 3.85
N VAL A 3 -10.99 7.93 4.66
CA VAL A 3 -9.76 8.49 5.23
C VAL A 3 -8.58 7.72 4.65
N VAL A 4 -7.56 8.42 4.17
CA VAL A 4 -6.32 7.80 3.68
C VAL A 4 -5.20 8.10 4.67
N LEU A 5 -4.60 7.05 5.22
CA LEU A 5 -3.42 7.14 6.08
C LEU A 5 -2.18 6.91 5.21
N SER A 6 -1.41 7.96 4.97
CA SER A 6 -0.13 7.87 4.27
C SER A 6 0.97 7.57 5.28
N ILE A 7 1.49 6.35 5.26
CA ILE A 7 2.48 5.88 6.25
C ILE A 7 3.88 5.94 5.65
N GLU A 8 4.69 6.81 6.23
CA GLU A 8 6.14 6.80 6.04
C GLU A 8 6.77 5.87 7.09
N GLU A 9 7.28 4.73 6.63
CA GLU A 9 7.77 3.68 7.51
C GLU A 9 9.29 3.65 7.58
N HIS A 10 9.82 3.69 8.79
CA HIS A 10 11.24 3.52 9.10
C HIS A 10 11.50 2.36 10.06
N CYS A 11 10.50 1.50 10.30
CA CYS A 11 10.60 0.38 11.23
C CYS A 11 11.06 -0.91 10.53
N ASP A 12 11.54 -1.85 11.34
CA ASP A 12 11.94 -3.17 10.87
C ASP A 12 10.73 -4.07 10.53
N VAL A 13 10.99 -5.24 9.94
CA VAL A 13 9.95 -6.20 9.52
C VAL A 13 9.10 -6.68 10.71
N LYS A 14 9.65 -6.79 11.92
CA LYS A 14 8.90 -7.24 13.10
C LYS A 14 7.91 -6.18 13.54
N GLN A 15 8.32 -4.92 13.53
CA GLN A 15 7.48 -3.78 13.86
C GLN A 15 6.40 -3.57 12.78
N GLN A 16 6.73 -3.70 11.49
CA GLN A 16 5.76 -3.64 10.39
C GLN A 16 4.64 -4.69 10.56
N LYS A 17 5.00 -5.92 10.96
CA LYS A 17 4.01 -6.97 11.26
C LYS A 17 3.11 -6.59 12.43
N MET A 18 3.68 -6.01 13.48
CA MET A 18 2.92 -5.51 14.62
C MET A 18 1.96 -4.38 14.19
N MET A 19 2.43 -3.43 13.37
CA MET A 19 1.58 -2.35 12.85
C MET A 19 0.42 -2.89 12.03
N ALA A 20 0.67 -3.85 11.13
CA ALA A 20 -0.38 -4.49 10.35
C ALA A 20 -1.42 -5.18 11.24
N GLN A 21 -0.98 -5.83 12.32
CA GLN A 21 -1.89 -6.45 13.29
C GLN A 21 -2.72 -5.40 14.03
N VAL A 22 -2.09 -4.33 14.51
CA VAL A 22 -2.77 -3.22 15.20
C VAL A 22 -3.80 -2.55 14.28
N PHE A 23 -3.48 -2.31 13.01
CA PHE A 23 -4.45 -1.74 12.07
C PHE A 23 -5.67 -2.63 11.89
N LYS A 24 -5.47 -3.95 11.77
CA LYS A 24 -6.59 -4.90 11.66
C LYS A 24 -7.46 -4.90 12.92
N ASP A 25 -6.83 -4.96 14.09
CA ASP A 25 -7.54 -5.08 15.36
C ASP A 25 -8.29 -3.79 15.75
N VAL A 26 -7.71 -2.63 15.46
CA VAL A 26 -8.27 -1.32 15.82
C VAL A 26 -9.26 -0.81 14.79
N PHE A 27 -8.94 -0.90 13.49
CA PHE A 27 -9.81 -0.34 12.44
C PHE A 27 -10.88 -1.31 11.96
N GLN A 28 -10.70 -2.62 12.17
CA GLN A 28 -11.72 -3.65 11.95
C GLN A 28 -12.42 -3.52 10.58
N ASP A 29 -13.75 -3.42 10.56
CA ASP A 29 -14.61 -3.28 9.39
C ASP A 29 -14.35 -2.00 8.58
N LYS A 30 -13.73 -0.99 9.21
CA LYS A 30 -13.39 0.27 8.55
C LYS A 30 -12.13 0.13 7.73
N LEU A 31 -11.22 -0.78 8.06
CA LEU A 31 -10.02 -0.99 7.26
C LEU A 31 -10.40 -1.59 5.91
N LEU A 32 -9.96 -0.95 4.83
CA LEU A 32 -10.08 -1.54 3.51
C LEU A 32 -8.99 -2.60 3.32
N MET A 33 -9.38 -3.88 3.40
CA MET A 33 -8.46 -5.02 3.26
C MET A 33 -8.51 -5.67 1.87
N GLU A 34 -9.64 -5.54 1.16
CA GLU A 34 -9.89 -6.16 -0.14
C GLU A 34 -10.45 -5.14 -1.13
N PRO A 35 -10.23 -5.32 -2.44
CA PRO A 35 -10.90 -4.52 -3.47
C PRO A 35 -12.42 -4.62 -3.34
N LEU A 36 -13.15 -3.52 -3.58
CA LEU A 36 -14.62 -3.53 -3.56
C LEU A 36 -15.16 -4.33 -4.75
N GLU A 37 -14.52 -4.17 -5.91
CA GLU A 37 -14.85 -4.80 -7.18
C GLU A 37 -13.51 -5.27 -7.78
N PRO A 38 -13.19 -6.58 -7.71
CA PRO A 38 -11.88 -7.08 -8.14
C PRO A 38 -11.58 -6.86 -9.63
N GLU A 39 -12.62 -6.83 -10.46
CA GLU A 39 -12.54 -6.64 -11.91
C GLU A 39 -12.76 -5.19 -12.35
N ALA A 40 -12.81 -4.23 -11.41
CA ALA A 40 -13.02 -2.84 -11.75
C ALA A 40 -11.82 -2.26 -12.52
N GLU A 41 -12.10 -1.68 -13.68
CA GLU A 41 -11.10 -0.98 -14.51
C GLU A 41 -10.80 0.43 -14.00
N GLN A 42 -11.61 0.94 -13.06
CA GLN A 42 -11.50 2.29 -12.51
C GLN A 42 -11.49 2.26 -10.98
N LEU A 43 -10.94 3.33 -10.39
CA LEU A 43 -10.96 3.49 -8.95
C LEU A 43 -12.39 3.73 -8.43
N PRO A 44 -12.74 3.22 -7.23
CA PRO A 44 -14.04 3.49 -6.64
C PRO A 44 -14.23 4.98 -6.33
N SER A 45 -15.48 5.45 -6.46
CA SER A 45 -15.85 6.81 -6.07
C SER A 45 -15.69 7.03 -4.55
N PRO A 46 -15.53 8.29 -4.10
CA PRO A 46 -15.45 8.62 -2.67
C PRO A 46 -16.69 8.19 -1.86
N THR A 47 -17.85 8.08 -2.52
CA THR A 47 -19.10 7.61 -1.91
C THR A 47 -19.06 6.10 -1.68
N GLN A 48 -18.56 5.32 -2.64
CA GLN A 48 -18.35 3.87 -2.49
C GLN A 48 -17.39 3.53 -1.35
N LEU A 49 -16.43 4.42 -1.06
CA LEU A 49 -15.44 4.25 0.01
C LEU A 49 -15.84 4.94 1.34
N LYS A 50 -17.11 5.36 1.49
CA LYS A 50 -17.54 6.11 2.67
C LYS A 50 -17.34 5.30 3.96
N GLY A 51 -16.61 5.91 4.91
CA GLY A 51 -16.34 5.29 6.21
C GLY A 51 -15.18 4.28 6.22
N LYS A 52 -14.50 4.10 5.07
CA LYS A 52 -13.32 3.24 4.97
C LYS A 52 -12.03 4.00 5.27
N ILE A 53 -11.09 3.30 5.87
CA ILE A 53 -9.71 3.72 6.12
C ILE A 53 -8.83 2.96 5.13
N ILE A 54 -8.04 3.70 4.37
CA ILE A 54 -7.16 3.18 3.33
C ILE A 54 -5.72 3.44 3.75
N ILE A 55 -4.88 2.41 3.73
CA ILE A 55 -3.46 2.55 4.05
C ILE A 55 -2.70 2.76 2.74
N LYS A 56 -2.12 3.95 2.58
CA LYS A 56 -1.13 4.24 1.53
C LYS A 56 0.26 3.97 2.11
N HIS A 57 0.88 2.88 1.68
CA HIS A 57 2.22 2.49 2.10
C HIS A 57 3.00 1.89 0.91
N LYS A 58 4.34 1.81 1.02
CA LYS A 58 5.18 1.18 0.01
C LYS A 58 4.86 -0.32 -0.07
N LYS A 59 4.37 -0.79 -1.21
CA LYS A 59 4.16 -2.22 -1.44
C LYS A 59 5.52 -2.90 -1.67
N LEU A 60 5.77 -4.00 -0.98
CA LEU A 60 6.90 -4.86 -1.29
C LEU A 60 6.52 -5.70 -2.52
N ASN A 61 7.30 -5.58 -3.60
CA ASN A 61 7.22 -6.52 -4.72
C ASN A 61 7.69 -7.89 -4.22
N ILE A 62 6.76 -8.83 -4.12
CA ILE A 62 7.04 -10.20 -3.66
C ILE A 62 8.07 -10.85 -4.61
N ASP A 63 8.00 -10.55 -5.91
CA ASP A 63 8.94 -11.05 -6.91
C ASP A 63 10.37 -10.53 -6.68
N GLU A 64 10.53 -9.27 -6.26
CA GLU A 64 11.84 -8.71 -5.93
C GLU A 64 12.43 -9.32 -4.66
N THR A 65 11.61 -9.75 -3.69
CA THR A 65 12.12 -10.37 -2.45
C THR A 65 12.64 -11.79 -2.66
N PHE A 66 12.17 -12.52 -3.68
CA PHE A 66 12.76 -13.80 -4.06
C PHE A 66 14.10 -13.61 -4.78
N ILE A 67 14.24 -12.56 -5.62
CA ILE A 67 15.50 -12.25 -6.32
C ILE A 67 16.54 -11.59 -5.41
N LYS A 68 16.14 -10.79 -4.42
CA LYS A 68 17.06 -10.05 -3.53
C LYS A 68 17.73 -10.90 -2.45
N LYS A 69 17.34 -12.17 -2.25
CA LYS A 69 18.09 -13.06 -1.35
C LYS A 69 19.47 -13.47 -1.89
N ASP A 70 19.75 -13.25 -3.18
CA ASP A 70 21.06 -13.58 -3.78
C ASP A 70 22.02 -12.39 -3.92
N LEU A 71 21.57 -11.14 -3.80
CA LEU A 71 22.41 -9.96 -4.07
C LEU A 71 22.60 -9.10 -2.83
N ARG A 72 23.53 -9.52 -1.98
CA ARG A 72 24.21 -8.64 -1.02
C ARG A 72 25.03 -7.60 -1.78
N LYS A 73 24.54 -6.37 -1.93
CA LYS A 73 25.27 -5.08 -1.83
C LYS A 73 24.41 -3.95 -2.37
N GLY A 74 24.55 -2.78 -1.76
CA GLY A 74 23.69 -1.62 -2.01
C GLY A 74 23.73 -1.10 -3.44
N ASP A 75 22.67 -0.39 -3.80
CA ASP A 75 22.79 0.94 -4.37
C ASP A 75 21.46 1.70 -4.25
N LYS A 76 21.60 3.01 -4.00
CA LYS A 76 20.51 3.98 -4.02
C LYS A 76 20.19 4.32 -5.48
N GLN A 77 18.90 4.28 -5.83
CA GLN A 77 18.19 5.07 -6.86
C GLN A 77 16.80 4.42 -6.98
N GLY A 78 15.66 5.09 -6.85
CA GLY A 78 15.41 6.49 -7.15
C GLY A 78 14.79 6.65 -8.53
N GLU A 79 13.87 5.77 -8.94
CA GLU A 79 12.99 6.01 -10.09
C GLU A 79 11.75 5.10 -9.98
N LEU A 80 10.57 5.70 -9.79
CA LEU A 80 9.32 5.03 -10.11
C LEU A 80 8.64 5.94 -11.12
N SER A 81 8.61 5.51 -12.37
CA SER A 81 7.95 6.19 -13.47
C SER A 81 6.47 6.34 -13.15
N ILE A 82 6.10 7.56 -12.76
CA ILE A 82 4.71 8.01 -12.78
C ILE A 82 4.36 8.10 -14.26
N TRP A 83 3.54 7.16 -14.76
CA TRP A 83 2.80 7.41 -15.98
C TRP A 83 1.78 8.49 -15.63
N ASP A 84 2.15 9.74 -15.86
CA ASP A 84 1.29 10.90 -15.77
C ASP A 84 0.66 11.09 -17.16
N PRO A 85 -0.63 10.78 -17.36
CA PRO A 85 -1.29 11.11 -18.62
C PRO A 85 -1.71 12.57 -18.56
N ILE A 86 -0.74 13.46 -18.80
CA ILE A 86 -0.98 14.84 -19.20
C ILE A 86 0.00 15.11 -20.36
N ASP A 87 -0.47 14.86 -21.58
CA ASP A 87 -0.48 15.83 -22.68
C ASP A 87 -1.13 15.18 -23.92
N GLU A 88 -2.24 15.81 -24.34
CA GLU A 88 -3.06 15.67 -25.58
C GLU A 88 -3.49 14.28 -26.12
#